data_AF-A0A6J4SMK4-F1
#
_entry.id   AF-A0A6J4SMK4-F1
#
_cell.length_a   1.000
_cell.length_b   1.000
_cell.length_c   1.000
_cell.angle_alpha   90.00
_cell.angle_beta   90.00
_cell.angle_gamma   90.00
#
_symmetry.space_group_name_H-M   'P 1'
#
loop_
_entity.id
_entity.type
_entity.pdbx_description
1 polymer ?
#
loop_
_entity_poly.entity_id
_entity_poly.type
_entity_poly.pdbx_seq_one_letter_code
_entity_poly.pdbx_strand_id
1 'polypeptide(L)'
;MLVAAAVALVVMAETSEAPLVSEAEKALWWLGAALLGGVIALAAWWLERKRQGPLRAELAAAKARAARWHRSDDRERNANRELRNKVAELQKQQGTFGDWGDIKQLVLHMSMTLTDARRGLLLLRADDDGDGITDRLVPSANEGFDENDPVAKRFAEEVIERDTVVRENQVIAIPVYVADEFSGVVVCADRKGGFDDIEDDVLVALGEHAGAVLHNGRLHDELRLSYVSTVRMLAEAIQAKDPFLRGHSEEVHDYVAAVAERLGLDAALREQLAVGSLLHDVGKIGISERILHKPDKLTQEEFAIIQLHPRIGYRLIEQVPALRHIAPAVLHHHERYDGDGYPSGLVGEQIPLEARIVCVADAFSAMTADRPYRSRMPLEAACEELERHAGTQFDPQIVSAFVDEVRKRPPETDDSLADALNDAELQIHREAGEPVLGAGAVALSCPVTLLYSHRYLHEAAAAEAERSRLQERPFTIVLAHMDEVEHVNGVDGYAAGDAHLRSCARSLTKLGVRLGATACREGGLTLALLIPGSREVQPDVLASETQEALRACGSARFAIEQWRPGDSGDAVIARARASLAGSGAASFTG
;
A
#
# COMPACT_ATOMS: atom_id res chain seq x y z
N MET A 1 2.11 7.19 -95.19
CA MET A 1 1.26 6.33 -96.05
C MET A 1 -0.15 6.90 -96.23
N LEU A 2 -0.91 7.19 -95.17
CA LEU A 2 -2.28 7.73 -95.29
C LEU A 2 -2.39 9.07 -96.04
N VAL A 3 -1.44 9.99 -95.83
CA VAL A 3 -1.39 11.28 -96.56
C VAL A 3 -1.09 11.09 -98.05
N ALA A 4 -0.23 10.12 -98.40
CA ALA A 4 0.09 9.82 -99.80
C ALA A 4 -1.10 9.17 -100.54
N ALA A 5 -1.90 8.34 -99.84
CA ALA A 5 -3.12 7.77 -100.39
C ALA A 5 -4.23 8.82 -100.61
N ALA A 6 -4.33 9.81 -99.71
CA ALA A 6 -5.29 10.91 -99.84
C ALA A 6 -4.94 11.84 -101.02
N VAL A 7 -3.67 12.18 -101.19
CA VAL A 7 -3.20 12.99 -102.34
C VAL A 7 -3.40 12.25 -103.67
N ALA A 8 -3.18 10.93 -103.71
CA ALA A 8 -3.44 10.13 -104.91
C ALA A 8 -4.94 10.07 -105.27
N LEU A 9 -5.84 10.05 -104.28
CA LEU A 9 -7.29 10.06 -104.50
C LEU A 9 -7.79 11.39 -105.05
N VAL A 10 -7.23 12.52 -104.59
CA VAL A 10 -7.61 13.86 -105.05
C VAL A 10 -7.18 14.07 -106.51
N VAL A 11 -5.98 13.63 -106.88
CA VAL A 11 -5.47 13.71 -108.27
C VAL A 11 -6.29 12.83 -109.23
N MET A 12 -6.79 11.67 -108.75
CA MET A 12 -7.68 10.79 -109.54
C MET A 12 -9.09 11.36 -109.70
N ALA A 13 -9.59 12.13 -108.72
CA ALA A 13 -10.90 12.77 -108.78
C ALA A 13 -10.95 13.94 -109.78
N GLU A 14 -9.82 14.62 -109.99
CA GLU A 14 -9.72 15.79 -110.88
C GLU A 14 -9.67 15.45 -112.38
N THR A 15 -9.54 14.16 -112.75
CA THR A 15 -9.29 13.71 -114.12
C THR A 15 -10.40 12.87 -114.76
N SER A 16 -11.59 12.71 -114.14
CA SER A 16 -12.65 11.81 -114.66
C SER A 16 -14.06 12.45 -114.77
N GLU A 17 -14.74 12.21 -115.88
CA GLU A 17 -16.12 12.66 -116.13
C GLU A 17 -17.16 11.88 -115.29
N ALA A 18 -17.77 12.56 -114.32
CA ALA A 18 -19.21 12.61 -113.97
C ALA A 18 -20.04 11.42 -113.38
N PRO A 19 -19.49 10.30 -112.86
CA PRO A 19 -20.18 9.65 -111.73
C PRO A 19 -19.30 9.19 -110.55
N LEU A 20 -17.97 9.40 -110.60
CA LEU A 20 -17.04 8.94 -109.56
C LEU A 20 -16.86 9.90 -108.38
N VAL A 21 -17.33 11.15 -108.49
CA VAL A 21 -17.15 12.19 -107.46
C VAL A 21 -17.90 11.85 -106.16
N SER A 22 -19.08 11.22 -106.25
CA SER A 22 -19.89 10.92 -105.05
C SER A 22 -19.32 9.81 -104.17
N GLU A 23 -18.60 8.84 -104.75
CA GLU A 23 -17.97 7.76 -103.99
C GLU A 23 -16.62 8.22 -103.40
N ALA A 24 -15.88 9.07 -104.11
CA ALA A 24 -14.66 9.69 -103.60
C ALA A 24 -14.92 10.65 -102.43
N GLU A 25 -16.00 11.44 -102.47
CA GLU A 25 -16.43 12.27 -101.34
C GLU A 25 -16.78 11.41 -100.12
N LYS A 26 -17.55 10.34 -100.29
CA LYS A 26 -17.86 9.41 -99.18
C LYS A 26 -16.61 8.80 -98.59
N ALA A 27 -15.65 8.39 -99.42
CA ALA A 27 -14.37 7.84 -98.95
C ALA A 27 -13.56 8.87 -98.15
N LEU A 28 -13.50 10.13 -98.59
CA LEU A 28 -12.87 11.22 -97.85
C LEU A 28 -13.57 11.52 -96.51
N TRP A 29 -14.90 11.46 -96.47
CA TRP A 29 -15.67 11.57 -95.22
C TRP A 29 -15.35 10.45 -94.24
N TRP A 30 -15.27 9.19 -94.71
CA TRP A 30 -14.88 8.05 -93.87
C TRP A 30 -13.44 8.14 -93.38
N LEU A 31 -12.51 8.61 -94.21
CA LEU A 31 -11.10 8.78 -93.84
C LEU A 31 -10.91 9.93 -92.84
N GLY A 32 -11.66 11.03 -93.01
CA GLY A 32 -11.74 12.13 -92.06
C GLY A 32 -12.34 11.69 -90.72
N ALA A 33 -13.43 10.91 -90.75
CA ALA A 33 -14.03 10.34 -89.55
C ALA A 33 -13.09 9.38 -88.80
N ALA A 34 -12.33 8.56 -89.54
CA ALA A 34 -11.35 7.64 -88.94
C ALA A 34 -10.16 8.38 -88.31
N LEU A 35 -9.65 9.43 -88.95
CA LEU A 35 -8.59 10.29 -88.39
C LEU A 35 -9.07 11.05 -87.16
N LEU A 36 -10.28 11.62 -87.21
CA LEU A 36 -10.89 12.30 -86.07
C LEU A 36 -11.12 11.35 -84.89
N GLY A 37 -11.63 10.14 -85.17
CA GLY A 37 -11.79 9.08 -84.17
C GLY A 37 -10.45 8.65 -83.56
N GLY A 38 -9.40 8.54 -84.37
CA GLY A 38 -8.03 8.25 -83.90
C GLY A 38 -7.47 9.35 -83.00
N VAL A 39 -7.64 10.62 -83.36
CA VAL A 39 -7.20 11.76 -82.54
C VAL A 39 -7.99 11.83 -81.23
N ILE A 40 -9.30 11.59 -81.25
CA ILE A 40 -10.14 11.52 -80.04
C ILE A 40 -9.70 10.37 -79.15
N ALA A 41 -9.41 9.18 -79.70
CA ALA A 41 -8.93 8.03 -78.93
C ALA A 41 -7.57 8.30 -78.30
N LEU A 42 -6.65 8.97 -79.01
CA LEU A 42 -5.33 9.32 -78.51
C LEU A 42 -5.39 10.41 -77.44
N ALA A 43 -6.28 11.39 -77.60
CA ALA A 43 -6.57 12.41 -76.61
C ALA A 43 -7.23 11.82 -75.35
N ALA A 44 -8.18 10.89 -75.52
CA ALA A 44 -8.81 10.16 -74.42
C ALA A 44 -7.78 9.32 -73.65
N TRP A 45 -6.95 8.55 -74.36
CA TRP A 45 -5.85 7.78 -73.76
C TRP A 45 -4.85 8.67 -73.02
N TRP A 46 -4.50 9.83 -73.59
CA TRP A 46 -3.59 10.77 -72.94
C TRP A 46 -4.22 11.42 -71.69
N LEU A 47 -5.49 11.81 -71.75
CA LEU A 47 -6.24 12.31 -70.58
C LEU A 47 -6.32 11.24 -69.48
N GLU A 48 -6.59 10.00 -69.84
CA GLU A 48 -6.69 8.88 -68.91
C GLU A 48 -5.34 8.57 -68.27
N ARG A 49 -4.25 8.58 -69.05
CA ARG A 49 -2.89 8.38 -68.52
C ARG A 49 -2.43 9.53 -67.60
N LYS A 50 -2.82 10.78 -67.92
CA LYS A 50 -2.54 11.95 -67.06
C LYS A 50 -3.36 11.93 -65.77
N ARG A 51 -4.60 11.43 -65.81
CA ARG A 51 -5.43 11.17 -64.61
C ARG A 51 -4.89 10.03 -63.74
N GLN A 52 -4.27 9.00 -64.33
CA GLN A 52 -3.70 7.89 -63.57
C GLN A 52 -2.36 8.20 -62.87
N GLY A 53 -1.63 9.24 -63.30
CA GLY A 53 -0.40 9.69 -62.63
C GLY A 53 -0.58 10.02 -61.13
N PRO A 54 -1.48 10.96 -60.77
CA PRO A 54 -1.74 11.29 -59.36
C PRO A 54 -2.32 10.10 -58.57
N LEU A 55 -3.21 9.29 -59.16
CA LEU A 55 -3.75 8.08 -58.52
C LEU A 55 -2.66 7.04 -58.19
N ARG A 56 -1.64 6.88 -59.06
CA ARG A 56 -0.50 5.98 -58.79
C ARG A 56 0.39 6.52 -57.68
N ALA A 57 0.59 7.84 -57.62
CA ALA A 57 1.33 8.47 -56.54
C ALA A 57 0.58 8.34 -55.20
N GLU A 58 -0.73 8.55 -55.18
CA GLU A 58 -1.59 8.34 -54.00
C GLU A 58 -1.61 6.87 -53.56
N LEU A 59 -1.68 5.92 -54.49
CA LEU A 59 -1.63 4.49 -54.18
C LEU A 59 -0.25 4.08 -53.63
N ALA A 60 0.84 4.62 -54.17
CA ALA A 60 2.19 4.39 -53.66
C ALA A 60 2.35 4.98 -52.25
N ALA A 61 1.83 6.19 -52.01
CA ALA A 61 1.80 6.82 -50.70
C ALA A 61 0.93 6.02 -49.71
N ALA A 62 -0.23 5.52 -50.14
CA ALA A 62 -1.12 4.68 -49.34
C ALA A 62 -0.48 3.32 -49.00
N LYS A 63 0.20 2.67 -49.94
CA LYS A 63 0.97 1.44 -49.69
C LYS A 63 2.14 1.68 -48.73
N ALA A 64 2.83 2.81 -48.87
CA ALA A 64 3.89 3.20 -47.95
C ALA A 64 3.35 3.47 -46.53
N ARG A 65 2.18 4.13 -46.41
CA ARG A 65 1.43 4.29 -45.15
C ARG A 65 1.05 2.94 -44.54
N ALA A 66 0.42 2.05 -45.31
CA ALA A 66 0.02 0.72 -44.84
C ALA A 66 1.22 -0.15 -44.40
N ALA A 67 2.34 -0.08 -45.13
CA ALA A 67 3.55 -0.80 -44.75
C ALA A 67 4.24 -0.22 -43.51
N ARG A 68 4.13 1.10 -43.27
CA ARG A 68 4.56 1.72 -42.01
C ARG A 68 3.66 1.30 -40.85
N TRP A 69 2.35 1.34 -41.05
CA TRP A 69 1.35 0.91 -40.08
C TRP A 69 1.57 -0.54 -39.64
N HIS A 70 1.75 -1.48 -40.57
CA HIS A 70 2.05 -2.88 -40.22
C HIS A 70 3.36 -3.06 -39.44
N ARG A 71 4.41 -2.32 -39.79
CA ARG A 71 5.67 -2.36 -39.03
C ARG A 71 5.51 -1.75 -37.63
N SER A 72 4.62 -0.78 -37.47
CA SER A 72 4.28 -0.20 -36.16
C SER A 72 3.51 -1.21 -35.31
N ASP A 73 2.47 -1.84 -35.85
CA ASP A 73 1.64 -2.87 -35.18
C ASP A 73 2.48 -4.09 -34.74
N ASP A 74 3.42 -4.57 -35.57
CA ASP A 74 4.31 -5.66 -35.20
C ASP A 74 5.29 -5.26 -34.06
N ARG A 75 5.80 -4.02 -34.08
CA ARG A 75 6.66 -3.50 -33.00
C ARG A 75 5.89 -3.33 -31.70
N GLU A 76 4.69 -2.78 -31.77
CA GLU A 76 3.79 -2.58 -30.65
C GLU A 76 3.41 -3.92 -30.00
N ARG A 77 3.07 -4.94 -30.80
CA ARG A 77 2.76 -6.29 -30.30
C ARG A 77 3.95 -6.95 -29.63
N ASN A 78 5.16 -6.78 -30.18
CA ASN A 78 6.38 -7.32 -29.60
C ASN A 78 6.73 -6.62 -28.28
N ALA A 79 6.62 -5.29 -28.22
CA ALA A 79 6.84 -4.53 -26.99
C ALA A 79 5.79 -4.87 -25.91
N ASN A 80 4.52 -4.99 -26.29
CA ASN A 80 3.45 -5.46 -25.41
C ASN A 80 3.72 -6.86 -24.84
N ARG A 81 4.24 -7.77 -25.67
CA ARG A 81 4.62 -9.12 -25.24
C ARG A 81 5.82 -9.09 -24.29
N GLU A 82 6.83 -8.28 -24.61
CA GLU A 82 8.00 -8.11 -23.75
C GLU A 82 7.63 -7.53 -22.39
N LEU A 83 6.76 -6.50 -22.35
CA LEU A 83 6.23 -5.94 -21.12
C LEU A 83 5.54 -6.99 -20.27
N ARG A 84 4.59 -7.75 -20.85
CA ARG A 84 3.88 -8.79 -20.10
C ARG A 84 4.83 -9.81 -19.50
N ASN A 85 5.90 -10.16 -20.22
CA ASN A 85 6.92 -11.06 -19.71
C ASN A 85 7.76 -10.42 -18.60
N LYS A 86 8.15 -9.15 -18.72
CA LYS A 86 8.90 -8.41 -17.71
C LYS A 86 8.08 -8.16 -16.45
N VAL A 87 6.81 -7.78 -16.58
CA VAL A 87 5.86 -7.65 -15.47
C VAL A 87 5.68 -9.01 -14.77
N ALA A 88 5.51 -10.10 -15.53
CA ALA A 88 5.41 -11.44 -14.95
C ALA A 88 6.70 -11.90 -14.26
N GLU A 89 7.87 -11.52 -14.77
CA GLU A 89 9.16 -11.82 -14.14
C GLU A 89 9.37 -10.97 -12.88
N LEU A 90 9.00 -9.70 -12.89
CA LEU A 90 8.97 -8.84 -11.69
C LEU A 90 8.03 -9.42 -10.63
N GLN A 91 6.83 -9.89 -11.02
CA GLN A 91 5.89 -10.61 -10.12
C GLN A 91 6.53 -11.83 -9.46
N LYS A 92 7.36 -12.55 -10.22
CA LYS A 92 8.02 -13.75 -9.73
C LYS A 92 9.22 -13.44 -8.82
N GLN A 93 9.95 -12.37 -9.10
CA GLN A 93 11.15 -11.98 -8.35
C GLN A 93 10.81 -11.22 -7.07
N GLN A 94 9.79 -10.37 -7.10
CA GLN A 94 9.46 -9.48 -5.99
C GLN A 94 8.38 -10.04 -5.05
N GLY A 95 7.67 -11.11 -5.44
CA GLY A 95 6.59 -11.68 -4.62
C GLY A 95 5.25 -10.96 -4.82
N THR A 96 4.24 -11.30 -4.01
CA THR A 96 2.88 -10.74 -4.17
C THR A 96 2.80 -9.30 -3.65
N PHE A 97 3.65 -8.97 -2.70
CA PHE A 97 3.77 -7.71 -1.95
C PHE A 97 5.19 -7.15 -2.09
N GLY A 98 5.86 -7.37 -3.23
CA GLY A 98 7.15 -6.76 -3.51
C GLY A 98 7.08 -5.25 -3.73
N ASP A 99 8.21 -4.56 -3.57
CA ASP A 99 8.36 -3.16 -3.96
C ASP A 99 8.45 -3.02 -5.48
N TRP A 100 7.32 -2.64 -6.09
CA TRP A 100 7.15 -2.41 -7.52
C TRP A 100 7.80 -1.11 -8.03
N GLY A 101 8.65 -0.46 -7.23
CA GLY A 101 9.33 0.81 -7.53
C GLY A 101 10.02 0.89 -8.90
N ASP A 102 10.30 -0.25 -9.53
CA ASP A 102 10.89 -0.34 -10.87
C ASP A 102 9.88 -0.26 -12.03
N ILE A 103 8.56 -0.19 -11.78
CA ILE A 103 7.53 -0.02 -12.84
C ILE A 103 7.73 1.31 -13.56
N LYS A 104 8.04 2.38 -12.84
CA LYS A 104 8.30 3.71 -13.42
C LYS A 104 9.49 3.67 -14.38
N GLN A 105 10.56 2.97 -13.98
CA GLN A 105 11.74 2.75 -14.82
C GLN A 105 11.46 1.82 -16.01
N LEU A 106 10.66 0.77 -15.82
CA LEU A 106 10.24 -0.12 -16.91
C LEU A 106 9.41 0.63 -17.96
N VAL A 107 8.47 1.47 -17.53
CA VAL A 107 7.66 2.33 -18.41
C VAL A 107 8.57 3.28 -19.20
N LEU A 108 9.55 3.89 -18.55
CA LEU A 108 10.51 4.75 -19.21
C LEU A 108 11.35 3.99 -20.25
N HIS A 109 11.94 2.88 -19.84
CA HIS A 109 12.78 2.05 -20.69
C HIS A 109 12.03 1.54 -21.94
N MET A 110 10.77 1.14 -21.77
CA MET A 110 9.92 0.75 -22.88
C MET A 110 9.60 1.90 -23.82
N SER A 111 9.31 3.08 -23.26
CA SER A 111 9.04 4.28 -24.05
C SER A 111 10.25 4.65 -24.90
N MET A 112 11.46 4.56 -24.33
CA MET A 112 12.70 4.75 -25.06
C MET A 112 12.93 3.70 -26.14
N THR A 113 12.64 2.43 -25.84
CA THR A 113 12.80 1.32 -26.80
C THR A 113 11.86 1.44 -27.99
N LEU A 114 10.59 1.78 -27.74
CA LEU A 114 9.56 1.95 -28.78
C LEU A 114 9.83 3.18 -29.66
N THR A 115 10.41 4.23 -29.07
CA THR A 115 10.79 5.44 -29.79
C THR A 115 12.22 5.40 -30.34
N ASP A 116 13.02 4.37 -30.08
CA ASP A 116 14.46 4.32 -30.42
C ASP A 116 15.25 5.53 -29.89
N ALA A 117 14.84 6.04 -28.73
CA ALA A 117 15.49 7.15 -28.03
C ALA A 117 16.68 6.66 -27.19
N ARG A 118 17.69 7.52 -27.03
CA ARG A 118 18.89 7.22 -26.23
C ARG A 118 18.84 7.82 -24.83
N ARG A 119 17.96 8.79 -24.62
CA ARG A 119 17.72 9.42 -23.33
C ARG A 119 16.22 9.50 -23.08
N GLY A 120 15.82 9.37 -21.82
CA GLY A 120 14.43 9.51 -21.43
C GLY A 120 14.26 10.04 -19.99
N LEU A 121 13.14 10.71 -19.76
CA LEU A 121 12.69 11.19 -18.46
C LEU A 121 11.18 10.96 -18.33
N LEU A 122 10.74 10.35 -17.24
CA LEU A 122 9.34 10.22 -16.87
C LEU A 122 9.03 11.23 -15.76
N LEU A 123 8.05 12.09 -16.03
CA LEU A 123 7.52 13.07 -15.10
C LEU A 123 6.09 12.69 -14.76
N LEU A 124 5.78 12.43 -13.50
CA LEU A 124 4.42 12.12 -13.05
C LEU A 124 3.89 13.26 -12.20
N ARG A 125 2.58 13.42 -12.24
CA ARG A 125 1.86 14.35 -11.37
C ARG A 125 1.92 13.82 -9.93
N ALA A 126 2.36 14.65 -8.99
CA ALA A 126 2.38 14.32 -7.56
C ALA A 126 1.53 15.33 -6.78
N ASP A 127 0.84 14.85 -5.75
CA ASP A 127 0.13 15.64 -4.76
C ASP A 127 1.08 15.82 -3.57
N ASP A 128 1.84 16.91 -3.56
CA ASP A 128 2.88 17.17 -2.55
C ASP A 128 2.31 17.83 -1.26
N ASP A 129 1.07 18.35 -1.30
CA ASP A 129 0.43 19.10 -0.22
C ASP A 129 -0.93 18.54 0.24
N GLY A 130 -1.42 17.45 -0.38
CA GLY A 130 -2.56 16.67 0.10
C GLY A 130 -3.91 17.38 -0.05
N ASP A 131 -3.98 18.39 -0.93
CA ASP A 131 -5.19 19.18 -1.17
C ASP A 131 -6.05 18.62 -2.32
N GLY A 132 -5.59 17.54 -2.97
CA GLY A 132 -6.23 16.94 -4.14
C GLY A 132 -6.01 17.73 -5.44
N ILE A 133 -5.16 18.76 -5.43
CA ILE A 133 -4.77 19.60 -6.57
C ILE A 133 -3.36 19.20 -6.98
N THR A 134 -3.31 18.34 -7.98
CA THR A 134 -2.08 17.76 -8.50
C THR A 134 -1.42 18.71 -9.52
N ASP A 135 -0.91 19.87 -9.06
CA ASP A 135 -0.47 20.95 -9.96
C ASP A 135 1.00 20.83 -10.43
N ARG A 136 1.78 19.87 -9.91
CA ARG A 136 3.22 19.78 -10.21
C ARG A 136 3.67 18.42 -10.73
N LEU A 137 4.50 18.46 -11.78
CA LEU A 137 5.21 17.31 -12.32
C LEU A 137 6.51 17.08 -11.55
N VAL A 138 6.70 15.85 -11.08
CA VAL A 138 7.88 15.40 -10.33
C VAL A 138 8.63 14.32 -11.12
N PRO A 139 9.97 14.41 -11.24
CA PRO A 139 10.79 13.36 -11.81
C PRO A 139 10.55 12.02 -11.12
N SER A 140 10.11 11.03 -11.88
CA SER A 140 9.71 9.71 -11.39
C SER A 140 10.60 8.58 -11.87
N ALA A 141 11.26 8.75 -13.02
CA ALA A 141 12.31 7.88 -13.53
C ALA A 141 13.16 8.65 -14.56
N ASN A 142 14.45 8.35 -14.65
CA ASN A 142 15.35 8.97 -15.63
C ASN A 142 16.36 7.96 -16.19
N GLU A 143 16.74 8.16 -17.46
CA GLU A 143 17.86 7.48 -18.11
C GLU A 143 18.56 8.47 -19.06
N GLY A 144 19.76 8.91 -18.68
CA GLY A 144 20.57 9.85 -19.48
C GLY A 144 20.13 11.32 -19.46
N PHE A 145 19.03 11.65 -18.76
CA PHE A 145 18.64 13.02 -18.38
C PHE A 145 18.98 13.29 -16.92
N ASP A 146 19.25 14.56 -16.58
CA ASP A 146 19.22 15.03 -15.19
C ASP A 146 17.75 15.15 -14.74
N GLU A 147 17.45 14.82 -13.49
CA GLU A 147 16.10 14.97 -12.90
C GLU A 147 15.59 16.41 -13.02
N ASN A 148 16.49 17.40 -13.01
CA ASN A 148 16.15 18.80 -13.17
C ASN A 148 16.41 19.38 -14.57
N ASP A 149 16.51 18.53 -15.60
CA ASP A 149 16.83 18.99 -16.95
C ASP A 149 15.83 20.06 -17.45
N PRO A 150 16.30 21.28 -17.77
CA PRO A 150 15.44 22.41 -18.13
C PRO A 150 14.79 22.23 -19.51
N VAL A 151 15.40 21.46 -20.41
CA VAL A 151 14.82 21.15 -21.72
C VAL A 151 13.65 20.20 -21.51
N ALA A 152 13.83 19.14 -20.72
CA ALA A 152 12.75 18.18 -20.46
C ALA A 152 11.55 18.84 -19.75
N LYS A 153 11.80 19.73 -18.78
CA LYS A 153 10.73 20.48 -18.08
C LYS A 153 9.95 21.40 -19.01
N ARG A 154 10.64 22.17 -19.86
CA ARG A 154 9.98 23.04 -20.86
C ARG A 154 9.05 22.24 -21.77
N PHE A 155 9.51 21.09 -22.26
CA PHE A 155 8.69 20.23 -23.10
C PHE A 155 7.50 19.64 -22.35
N ALA A 156 7.66 19.29 -21.08
CA ALA A 156 6.56 18.80 -20.26
C ALA A 156 5.50 19.88 -20.00
N GLU A 157 5.91 21.12 -19.74
CA GLU A 157 5.02 22.28 -19.63
C GLU A 157 4.25 22.53 -20.94
N GLU A 158 4.91 22.46 -22.09
CA GLU A 158 4.24 22.60 -23.39
C GLU A 158 3.21 21.50 -23.65
N VAL A 159 3.47 20.26 -23.19
CA VAL A 159 2.50 19.16 -23.30
C VAL A 159 1.28 19.43 -22.41
N ILE A 160 1.47 19.93 -21.19
CA ILE A 160 0.37 20.32 -20.29
C ILE A 160 -0.48 21.44 -20.92
N GLU A 161 0.16 22.45 -21.49
CA GLU A 161 -0.55 23.60 -22.09
C GLU A 161 -1.35 23.21 -23.34
N ARG A 162 -0.84 22.28 -24.14
CA ARG A 162 -1.40 21.94 -25.46
C ARG A 162 -2.20 20.64 -25.47
N ASP A 163 -2.12 19.84 -24.42
CA ASP A 163 -2.75 18.53 -24.29
C ASP A 163 -2.48 17.63 -25.53
N THR A 164 -1.23 17.62 -25.99
CA THR A 164 -0.83 16.93 -27.21
C THR A 164 0.65 16.58 -27.21
N VAL A 165 1.06 15.73 -28.16
CA VAL A 165 2.47 15.40 -28.38
C VAL A 165 3.24 16.64 -28.82
N VAL A 166 4.33 16.96 -28.12
CA VAL A 166 5.22 18.08 -28.46
C VAL A 166 6.55 17.53 -28.95
N ARG A 167 7.00 17.98 -30.12
CA ARG A 167 8.27 17.57 -30.73
C ARG A 167 9.04 18.78 -31.25
N GLU A 168 10.34 18.82 -30.97
CA GLU A 168 11.25 19.80 -31.56
C GLU A 168 12.66 19.18 -31.67
N ASN A 169 13.25 19.22 -32.86
CA ASN A 169 14.58 18.71 -33.17
C ASN A 169 14.81 17.22 -32.83
N GLN A 170 15.48 16.96 -31.69
CA GLN A 170 15.91 15.65 -31.20
C GLN A 170 15.23 15.30 -29.88
N VAL A 171 14.10 15.94 -29.56
CA VAL A 171 13.34 15.70 -28.33
C VAL A 171 11.85 15.57 -28.66
N ILE A 172 11.19 14.63 -27.99
CA ILE A 172 9.76 14.44 -28.02
C ILE A 172 9.21 14.30 -26.61
N ALA A 173 8.01 14.82 -26.38
CA ALA A 173 7.28 14.69 -25.15
C ALA A 173 5.87 14.16 -25.42
N ILE A 174 5.51 13.14 -24.67
CA ILE A 174 4.34 12.30 -24.88
C ILE A 174 3.47 12.38 -23.61
N PRO A 175 2.21 12.82 -23.69
CA PRO A 175 1.33 12.83 -22.53
C PRO A 175 0.98 11.41 -22.08
N VAL A 176 0.83 11.21 -20.77
CA VAL A 176 0.43 9.96 -20.13
C VAL A 176 -0.91 10.18 -19.44
N TYR A 177 -1.90 9.35 -19.79
CA TYR A 177 -3.25 9.44 -19.22
C TYR A 177 -3.59 8.19 -18.41
N VAL A 178 -4.24 8.38 -17.27
CA VAL A 178 -4.78 7.32 -16.44
C VAL A 178 -6.28 7.57 -16.28
N ALA A 179 -7.12 6.64 -16.73
CA ALA A 179 -8.58 6.78 -16.67
C ALA A 179 -9.10 8.12 -17.25
N ASP A 180 -8.57 8.50 -18.43
CA ASP A 180 -8.87 9.76 -19.14
C ASP A 180 -8.43 11.05 -18.42
N GLU A 181 -7.66 10.93 -17.34
CA GLU A 181 -7.05 12.06 -16.64
C GLU A 181 -5.55 12.15 -16.96
N PHE A 182 -5.06 13.36 -17.22
CA PHE A 182 -3.63 13.59 -17.43
C PHE A 182 -2.85 13.26 -16.15
N SER A 183 -1.93 12.31 -16.26
CA SER A 183 -1.17 11.76 -15.13
C SER A 183 0.32 12.05 -15.21
N GLY A 184 0.84 12.43 -16.39
CA GLY A 184 2.25 12.78 -16.53
C GLY A 184 2.72 12.95 -17.98
N VAL A 185 4.03 13.03 -18.15
CA VAL A 185 4.71 13.17 -19.45
C VAL A 185 5.92 12.25 -19.50
N VAL A 186 6.08 11.55 -20.63
CA VAL A 186 7.34 10.90 -20.99
C VAL A 186 8.08 11.76 -21.99
N VAL A 187 9.30 12.18 -21.65
CA VAL A 187 10.22 12.89 -22.53
C VAL A 187 11.26 11.90 -23.05
N CYS A 188 11.47 11.86 -24.36
CA CYS A 188 12.44 11.01 -25.04
C CYS A 188 13.33 11.85 -25.96
N ALA A 189 14.62 11.53 -26.05
CA ALA A 189 15.56 12.31 -26.85
C ALA A 189 16.64 11.48 -27.57
N ASP A 190 17.31 12.14 -28.51
CA ASP A 190 18.49 11.66 -29.26
C ASP A 190 18.24 10.41 -30.11
N ARG A 191 17.08 10.34 -30.77
CA ARG A 191 16.77 9.30 -31.73
C ARG A 191 17.51 9.49 -33.05
N LYS A 192 18.10 8.40 -33.57
CA LYS A 192 18.79 8.41 -34.86
C LYS A 192 17.81 8.69 -36.01
N GLY A 193 17.89 9.88 -36.59
CA GLY A 193 17.01 10.34 -37.68
C GLY A 193 15.91 11.31 -37.26
N GLY A 194 15.84 11.67 -35.97
CA GLY A 194 14.79 12.55 -35.44
C GLY A 194 13.46 11.82 -35.20
N PHE A 195 12.44 12.56 -34.75
CA PHE A 195 11.12 12.01 -34.40
C PHE A 195 10.02 12.30 -35.43
N ASP A 196 10.37 12.92 -36.57
CA ASP A 196 9.40 13.38 -37.57
C ASP A 196 8.71 12.24 -38.34
N ASP A 197 9.31 11.05 -38.39
CA ASP A 197 8.79 9.87 -39.07
C ASP A 197 7.88 9.00 -38.19
N ILE A 198 7.67 9.35 -36.92
CA ILE A 198 6.69 8.68 -36.04
C ILE A 198 5.36 9.45 -36.10
N GLU A 199 4.29 8.73 -36.39
CA GLU A 199 2.93 9.25 -36.43
C GLU A 199 2.43 9.54 -35.00
N ASP A 200 1.73 10.65 -34.78
CA ASP A 200 1.23 11.06 -33.45
C ASP A 200 0.38 9.97 -32.79
N ASP A 201 -0.46 9.30 -33.57
CA ASP A 201 -1.33 8.21 -33.10
C ASP A 201 -0.54 7.10 -32.37
N VAL A 202 0.68 6.80 -32.83
CA VAL A 202 1.55 5.78 -32.21
C VAL A 202 2.09 6.24 -30.86
N LEU A 203 2.36 7.54 -30.73
CA LEU A 203 2.90 8.15 -29.52
C LEU A 203 1.81 8.32 -28.46
N VAL A 204 0.61 8.74 -28.87
CA VAL A 204 -0.56 8.78 -27.99
C VAL A 204 -0.87 7.38 -27.45
N ALA A 205 -0.89 6.35 -28.31
CA ALA A 205 -1.08 4.96 -27.87
C ALA A 205 0.00 4.50 -26.88
N LEU A 206 1.24 4.94 -27.05
CA LEU A 206 2.33 4.68 -26.11
C LEU A 206 2.10 5.36 -24.75
N GLY A 207 1.64 6.61 -24.77
CA GLY A 207 1.24 7.35 -23.56
C GLY A 207 0.09 6.69 -22.80
N GLU A 208 -0.96 6.25 -23.50
CA GLU A 208 -2.06 5.48 -22.92
C GLU A 208 -1.58 4.16 -22.31
N HIS A 209 -0.67 3.47 -23.00
CA HIS A 209 -0.12 2.21 -22.51
C HIS A 209 0.74 2.40 -21.26
N ALA A 210 1.60 3.43 -21.24
CA ALA A 210 2.35 3.84 -20.07
C ALA A 210 1.42 4.12 -18.89
N GLY A 211 0.32 4.86 -19.13
CA GLY A 211 -0.69 5.15 -18.13
C GLY A 211 -1.37 3.91 -17.57
N ALA A 212 -1.77 2.96 -18.42
CA ALA A 212 -2.36 1.70 -17.98
C ALA A 212 -1.41 0.87 -17.10
N VAL A 213 -0.11 0.86 -17.41
CA VAL A 213 0.91 0.16 -16.61
C VAL A 213 1.11 0.84 -15.25
N LEU A 214 1.23 2.16 -15.23
CA LEU A 214 1.35 2.95 -14.01
C LEU A 214 0.12 2.79 -13.11
N HIS A 215 -1.08 2.81 -13.71
CA HIS A 215 -2.33 2.60 -12.99
C HIS A 215 -2.42 1.22 -12.36
N ASN A 216 -2.04 0.17 -13.11
CA ASN A 216 -2.00 -1.19 -12.59
C ASN A 216 -0.97 -1.33 -11.46
N GLY A 217 0.20 -0.69 -11.58
CA GLY A 217 1.18 -0.62 -10.50
C GLY A 217 0.59 0.00 -9.24
N ARG A 218 0.00 1.19 -9.35
CA ARG A 218 -0.66 1.88 -8.24
C ARG A 218 -1.75 1.04 -7.59
N LEU A 219 -2.60 0.37 -8.38
CA LEU A 219 -3.63 -0.52 -7.85
C LEU A 219 -3.05 -1.70 -7.09
N HIS A 220 -1.90 -2.25 -7.52
CA HIS A 220 -1.21 -3.31 -6.79
C HIS A 220 -0.61 -2.77 -5.48
N ASP A 221 -0.03 -1.58 -5.49
CA ASP A 221 0.51 -0.94 -4.29
C ASP A 221 -0.60 -0.62 -3.27
N GLU A 222 -1.73 -0.06 -3.72
CA GLU A 222 -2.91 0.19 -2.88
C GLU A 222 -3.48 -1.11 -2.30
N LEU A 223 -3.57 -2.16 -3.12
CA LEU A 223 -4.01 -3.47 -2.66
C LEU A 223 -3.04 -4.05 -1.62
N ARG A 224 -1.73 -3.90 -1.83
CA ARG A 224 -0.70 -4.30 -0.88
C ARG A 224 -0.83 -3.55 0.44
N LEU A 225 -0.92 -2.21 0.39
CA LEU A 225 -1.06 -1.37 1.58
C LEU A 225 -2.34 -1.71 2.35
N SER A 226 -3.46 -1.85 1.65
CA SER A 226 -4.74 -2.25 2.25
C SER A 226 -4.64 -3.63 2.92
N TYR A 227 -3.96 -4.57 2.27
CA TYR A 227 -3.73 -5.90 2.81
C TYR A 227 -2.87 -5.88 4.07
N VAL A 228 -1.70 -5.22 4.04
CA VAL A 228 -0.80 -5.10 5.20
C VAL A 228 -1.51 -4.40 6.35
N SER A 229 -2.24 -3.32 6.07
CA SER A 229 -3.02 -2.59 7.07
C SER A 229 -4.10 -3.49 7.71
N THR A 230 -4.78 -4.32 6.91
CA THR A 230 -5.77 -5.29 7.41
C THR A 230 -5.11 -6.35 8.30
N VAL A 231 -3.96 -6.89 7.90
CA VAL A 231 -3.18 -7.85 8.70
C VAL A 231 -2.75 -7.23 10.03
N ARG A 232 -2.25 -5.99 10.00
CA ARG A 232 -1.83 -5.23 11.18
C ARG A 232 -3.00 -5.00 12.13
N MET A 233 -4.14 -4.55 11.60
CA MET A 233 -5.39 -4.41 12.35
C MET A 233 -5.84 -5.70 13.03
N LEU A 234 -5.74 -6.85 12.34
CA LEU A 234 -6.05 -8.15 12.93
C LEU A 234 -5.07 -8.52 14.05
N ALA A 235 -3.78 -8.28 13.86
CA ALA A 235 -2.76 -8.50 14.89
C ALA A 235 -3.02 -7.61 16.11
N GLU A 236 -3.28 -6.32 15.90
CA GLU A 236 -3.59 -5.34 16.96
C GLU A 236 -4.87 -5.71 17.72
N ALA A 237 -5.92 -6.14 17.03
CA ALA A 237 -7.16 -6.58 17.67
C ALA A 237 -6.95 -7.79 18.59
N ILE A 238 -6.00 -8.66 18.27
CA ILE A 238 -5.65 -9.84 19.08
C ILE A 238 -4.75 -9.44 20.25
N GLN A 239 -3.78 -8.55 20.02
CA GLN A 239 -2.98 -7.95 21.08
C GLN A 239 -3.83 -7.14 22.06
N ALA A 240 -4.91 -6.51 21.62
CA ALA A 240 -5.84 -5.80 22.53
C ALA A 240 -6.48 -6.74 23.57
N LYS A 241 -6.47 -8.06 23.31
CA LYS A 241 -6.93 -9.12 24.20
C LYS A 241 -5.87 -9.54 25.24
N ASP A 242 -4.61 -9.17 25.03
CA ASP A 242 -3.47 -9.41 25.92
C ASP A 242 -2.68 -8.10 26.09
N PRO A 243 -3.01 -7.29 27.12
CA PRO A 243 -2.41 -5.96 27.32
C PRO A 243 -0.87 -5.94 27.37
N PHE A 244 -0.21 -7.09 27.58
CA PHE A 244 1.24 -7.24 27.61
C PHE A 244 1.89 -7.44 26.24
N LEU A 245 1.11 -7.67 25.18
CA LEU A 245 1.60 -7.86 23.81
C LEU A 245 1.51 -6.59 22.96
N ARG A 246 1.15 -5.44 23.52
CA ARG A 246 0.96 -4.21 22.74
C ARG A 246 2.29 -3.75 22.11
N GLY A 247 2.36 -3.73 20.79
CA GLY A 247 3.59 -3.40 20.04
C GLY A 247 4.59 -4.56 19.95
N HIS A 248 4.34 -5.71 20.60
CA HIS A 248 5.23 -6.88 20.58
C HIS A 248 5.40 -7.43 19.17
N SER A 249 4.31 -7.62 18.44
CA SER A 249 4.41 -8.16 17.08
C SER A 249 5.13 -7.21 16.11
N GLU A 250 5.13 -5.90 16.39
CA GLU A 250 5.86 -4.90 15.60
C GLU A 250 7.36 -4.98 15.91
N GLU A 251 7.74 -5.00 17.20
CA GLU A 251 9.14 -5.17 17.60
C GLU A 251 9.72 -6.50 17.07
N VAL A 252 8.96 -7.60 17.16
CA VAL A 252 9.35 -8.89 16.59
C VAL A 252 9.49 -8.79 15.07
N HIS A 253 8.58 -8.09 14.39
CA HIS A 253 8.66 -7.87 12.95
C HIS A 253 9.93 -7.13 12.54
N ASP A 254 10.31 -6.07 13.25
CA ASP A 254 11.51 -5.29 12.94
C ASP A 254 12.79 -6.12 13.05
N TYR A 255 12.93 -6.93 14.10
CA TYR A 255 14.08 -7.82 14.21
C TYR A 255 14.08 -8.91 13.13
N VAL A 256 12.92 -9.48 12.83
CA VAL A 256 12.77 -10.49 11.78
C VAL A 256 13.18 -9.92 10.42
N ALA A 257 12.75 -8.71 10.09
CA ALA A 257 13.09 -8.03 8.84
C ALA A 257 14.61 -7.79 8.73
N ALA A 258 15.23 -7.29 9.79
CA ALA A 258 16.68 -7.04 9.82
C ALA A 258 17.50 -8.33 9.66
N VAL A 259 17.09 -9.43 10.31
CA VAL A 259 17.74 -10.73 10.15
C VAL A 259 17.53 -11.29 8.74
N ALA A 260 16.34 -11.14 8.18
CA ALA A 260 16.02 -11.64 6.84
C ALA A 260 16.85 -10.93 5.76
N GLU A 261 17.04 -9.61 5.87
CA GLU A 261 17.93 -8.84 5.00
C GLU A 261 19.37 -9.33 5.11
N ARG A 262 19.87 -9.51 6.33
CA ARG A 262 21.24 -9.99 6.58
C ARG A 262 21.50 -11.38 6.00
N LEU A 263 20.52 -12.28 6.10
CA LEU A 263 20.62 -13.64 5.55
C LEU A 263 20.48 -13.65 4.02
N GLY A 264 20.21 -12.51 3.38
CA GLY A 264 20.05 -12.40 1.93
C GLY A 264 18.83 -13.16 1.41
N LEU A 265 17.76 -13.23 2.21
CA LEU A 265 16.55 -13.96 1.83
C LEU A 265 15.84 -13.25 0.67
N ASP A 266 15.24 -14.03 -0.23
CA ASP A 266 14.48 -13.49 -1.36
C ASP A 266 13.25 -12.70 -0.89
N ALA A 267 12.67 -11.91 -1.80
CA ALA A 267 11.55 -11.03 -1.47
C ALA A 267 10.32 -11.82 -1.01
N ALA A 268 10.04 -12.96 -1.64
CA ALA A 268 8.93 -13.82 -1.27
C ALA A 268 9.06 -14.29 0.18
N LEU A 269 10.21 -14.83 0.59
CA LEU A 269 10.41 -15.32 1.95
C LEU A 269 10.45 -14.20 2.99
N ARG A 270 11.00 -13.02 2.64
CA ARG A 270 10.92 -11.81 3.49
C ARG A 270 9.48 -11.40 3.75
N GLU A 271 8.63 -11.46 2.73
CA GLU A 271 7.20 -11.22 2.85
C GLU A 271 6.51 -12.24 3.77
N GLN A 272 6.82 -13.53 3.64
CA GLN A 272 6.26 -14.57 4.53
C GLN A 272 6.66 -14.33 5.99
N LEU A 273 7.92 -13.96 6.21
CA LEU A 273 8.47 -13.61 7.51
C LEU A 273 7.79 -12.38 8.11
N ALA A 274 7.62 -11.33 7.31
CA ALA A 274 6.97 -10.09 7.71
C ALA A 274 5.53 -10.30 8.18
N VAL A 275 4.73 -11.06 7.43
CA VAL A 275 3.34 -11.34 7.81
C VAL A 275 3.26 -12.41 8.90
N GLY A 276 4.15 -13.40 8.85
CA GLY A 276 4.25 -14.47 9.84
C GLY A 276 4.62 -13.96 11.22
N SER A 277 5.54 -12.99 11.32
CA SER A 277 5.90 -12.34 12.58
C SER A 277 4.75 -11.52 13.17
N LEU A 278 3.94 -10.86 12.34
CA LEU A 278 2.77 -10.12 12.83
C LEU A 278 1.69 -11.05 13.38
N LEU A 279 1.48 -12.20 12.72
CA LEU A 279 0.38 -13.12 12.99
C LEU A 279 0.76 -14.38 13.80
N HIS A 280 2.01 -14.54 14.25
CA HIS A 280 2.46 -15.77 14.94
C HIS A 280 1.56 -16.13 16.14
N ASP A 281 1.07 -15.11 16.84
CA ASP A 281 0.23 -15.24 18.03
C ASP A 281 -1.28 -15.12 17.76
N VAL A 282 -1.71 -15.05 16.49
CA VAL A 282 -3.13 -14.86 16.10
C VAL A 282 -4.06 -15.89 16.75
N GLY A 283 -3.55 -17.10 17.00
CA GLY A 283 -4.31 -18.18 17.62
C GLY A 283 -4.66 -17.97 19.09
N LYS A 284 -4.04 -17.01 19.78
CA LYS A 284 -4.38 -16.64 21.17
C LYS A 284 -5.83 -16.17 21.31
N ILE A 285 -6.46 -15.75 20.21
CA ILE A 285 -7.90 -15.42 20.16
C ILE A 285 -8.79 -16.55 20.68
N GLY A 286 -8.38 -17.81 20.45
CA GLY A 286 -9.09 -19.01 20.88
C GLY A 286 -8.77 -19.47 22.30
N ILE A 287 -7.91 -18.74 23.02
CA ILE A 287 -7.51 -19.05 24.40
C ILE A 287 -8.30 -18.15 25.37
N SER A 288 -8.67 -18.71 26.52
CA SER A 288 -9.40 -17.97 27.56
C SER A 288 -8.51 -16.91 28.21
N GLU A 289 -9.02 -15.68 28.34
CA GLU A 289 -8.34 -14.59 29.06
C GLU A 289 -8.00 -14.94 30.50
N ARG A 290 -8.80 -15.80 31.16
CA ARG A 290 -8.51 -16.28 32.52
C ARG A 290 -7.19 -17.06 32.60
N ILE A 291 -6.82 -17.74 31.50
CA ILE A 291 -5.56 -18.48 31.38
C ILE A 291 -4.44 -17.53 30.96
N LEU A 292 -4.68 -16.68 29.96
CA LEU A 292 -3.67 -15.73 29.46
C LEU A 292 -3.24 -14.72 30.53
N HIS A 293 -4.18 -14.18 31.30
CA HIS A 293 -3.93 -13.16 32.33
C HIS A 293 -3.76 -13.74 33.75
N LYS A 294 -3.50 -15.05 33.86
CA LYS A 294 -3.36 -15.68 35.18
C LYS A 294 -2.15 -15.07 35.91
N PRO A 295 -2.32 -14.59 37.16
CA PRO A 295 -1.23 -13.93 37.86
C PRO A 295 -0.23 -14.86 38.54
N ASP A 296 -0.42 -16.17 38.38
CA ASP A 296 0.39 -17.22 38.99
C ASP A 296 0.89 -18.15 37.89
N LYS A 297 1.83 -19.05 38.24
CA LYS A 297 2.27 -20.10 37.33
C LYS A 297 1.07 -20.90 36.81
N LEU A 298 1.09 -21.16 35.50
CA LEU A 298 0.12 -22.01 34.84
C LEU A 298 0.28 -23.45 35.33
N THR A 299 -0.84 -24.15 35.50
CA THR A 299 -0.82 -25.60 35.69
C THR A 299 -0.43 -26.29 34.38
N GLN A 300 -0.08 -27.58 34.45
CA GLN A 300 0.26 -28.34 33.25
C GLN A 300 -0.92 -28.40 32.27
N GLU A 301 -2.15 -28.50 32.76
CA GLU A 301 -3.36 -28.49 31.93
C GLU A 301 -3.62 -27.12 31.29
N GLU A 302 -3.41 -26.02 32.03
CA GLU A 302 -3.53 -24.66 31.52
C GLU A 302 -2.47 -24.37 30.46
N PHE A 303 -1.23 -24.82 30.68
CA PHE A 303 -0.14 -24.70 29.71
C PHE A 303 -0.45 -25.49 28.43
N ALA A 304 -0.98 -26.71 28.56
CA ALA A 304 -1.42 -27.50 27.41
C ALA A 304 -2.51 -26.81 26.58
N ILE A 305 -3.38 -26.01 27.21
CA ILE A 305 -4.35 -25.17 26.50
C ILE A 305 -3.65 -24.04 25.74
N ILE A 306 -2.66 -23.36 26.34
CA ILE A 306 -1.89 -22.33 25.65
C ILE A 306 -1.17 -22.91 24.42
N GLN A 307 -0.59 -24.11 24.52
CA GLN A 307 0.07 -24.79 23.41
C GLN A 307 -0.83 -25.08 22.19
N LEU A 308 -2.15 -24.86 22.31
CA LEU A 308 -3.08 -24.97 21.18
C LEU A 308 -3.03 -23.76 20.24
N HIS A 309 -2.54 -22.58 20.69
CA HIS A 309 -2.61 -21.37 19.88
C HIS A 309 -1.89 -21.48 18.51
N PRO A 310 -0.75 -22.18 18.32
CA PRO A 310 -0.16 -22.30 16.99
C PRO A 310 -1.07 -23.08 16.03
N ARG A 311 -1.77 -24.11 16.54
CA ARG A 311 -2.74 -24.90 15.76
C ARG A 311 -4.01 -24.11 15.45
N ILE A 312 -4.48 -23.28 16.38
CA ILE A 312 -5.62 -22.40 16.16
C ILE A 312 -5.24 -21.35 15.11
N GLY A 313 -4.08 -20.71 15.25
CA GLY A 313 -3.58 -19.72 14.31
C GLY A 313 -3.41 -20.27 12.90
N TYR A 314 -2.78 -21.45 12.77
CA TYR A 314 -2.69 -22.17 11.50
C TYR A 314 -4.05 -22.36 10.83
N ARG A 315 -5.06 -22.84 11.57
CA ARG A 315 -6.41 -23.08 11.02
C ARG A 315 -7.12 -21.80 10.61
N LEU A 316 -6.85 -20.67 11.24
CA LEU A 316 -7.41 -19.37 10.86
C LEU A 316 -6.74 -18.88 9.57
N ILE A 317 -5.41 -18.96 9.52
CA ILE A 317 -4.60 -18.50 8.38
C ILE A 317 -4.86 -19.34 7.13
N GLU A 318 -4.95 -20.67 7.26
CA GLU A 318 -5.14 -21.60 6.13
C GLU A 318 -6.46 -21.35 5.37
N GLN A 319 -7.47 -20.78 6.05
CA GLN A 319 -8.76 -20.45 5.44
C GLN A 319 -8.66 -19.29 4.45
N VAL A 320 -7.63 -18.44 4.57
CA VAL A 320 -7.42 -17.29 3.69
C VAL A 320 -6.43 -17.71 2.60
N PRO A 321 -6.85 -17.87 1.32
CA PRO A 321 -5.97 -18.36 0.25
C PRO A 321 -4.67 -17.56 0.12
N ALA A 322 -4.75 -16.23 0.29
CA ALA A 322 -3.61 -15.33 0.22
C ALA A 322 -2.60 -15.54 1.36
N LEU A 323 -3.00 -16.10 2.51
CA LEU A 323 -2.13 -16.28 3.68
C LEU A 323 -1.64 -17.72 3.89
N ARG A 324 -2.10 -18.69 3.10
CA ARG A 324 -1.80 -20.12 3.29
C ARG A 324 -0.31 -20.43 3.40
N HIS A 325 0.50 -19.71 2.63
CA HIS A 325 1.94 -19.92 2.59
C HIS A 325 2.67 -19.43 3.86
N ILE A 326 2.04 -18.58 4.68
CA ILE A 326 2.55 -18.11 5.98
C ILE A 326 2.19 -19.08 7.12
N ALA A 327 1.17 -19.92 6.93
CA ALA A 327 0.67 -20.81 7.98
C ALA A 327 1.75 -21.69 8.65
N PRO A 328 2.78 -22.22 7.95
CA PRO A 328 3.88 -22.95 8.59
C PRO A 328 4.66 -22.13 9.62
N ALA A 329 4.92 -20.84 9.35
CA ALA A 329 5.58 -19.93 10.29
C ALA A 329 4.82 -19.87 11.62
N VAL A 330 3.50 -19.68 11.53
CA VAL A 330 2.60 -19.57 12.68
C VAL A 330 2.42 -20.91 13.39
N LEU A 331 2.39 -22.03 12.67
CA LEU A 331 2.23 -23.35 13.30
C LEU A 331 3.47 -23.75 14.11
N HIS A 332 4.67 -23.42 13.63
CA HIS A 332 5.93 -23.98 14.11
C HIS A 332 6.83 -23.00 14.87
N HIS A 333 6.40 -21.76 15.14
CA HIS A 333 7.22 -20.76 15.83
C HIS A 333 7.62 -21.13 17.29
N HIS A 334 7.02 -22.18 17.86
CA HIS A 334 7.38 -22.75 19.16
C HIS A 334 8.06 -24.14 19.08
N GLU A 335 8.42 -24.59 17.88
CA GLU A 335 9.31 -25.74 17.73
C GLU A 335 10.70 -25.36 18.25
N ARG A 336 11.40 -26.33 18.84
CA ARG A 336 12.77 -26.14 19.35
C ARG A 336 13.73 -26.90 18.47
N TYR A 337 14.92 -26.34 18.25
CA TYR A 337 15.92 -26.94 17.37
C TYR A 337 16.32 -28.38 17.80
N ASP A 338 16.25 -28.68 19.09
CA ASP A 338 16.48 -30.01 19.70
C ASP A 338 15.32 -31.01 19.58
N GLY A 339 14.13 -30.56 19.16
CA GLY A 339 12.93 -31.41 19.04
C GLY A 339 11.99 -31.39 20.25
N ASP A 340 12.35 -30.72 21.36
CA ASP A 340 11.51 -30.68 22.57
C ASP A 340 10.39 -29.62 22.49
N GLY A 341 10.19 -29.03 21.31
CA GLY A 341 9.18 -28.00 21.06
C GLY A 341 7.79 -28.55 20.75
N TYR A 342 6.89 -27.64 20.36
CA TYR A 342 5.51 -27.98 20.00
C TYR A 342 5.08 -27.17 18.77
N PRO A 343 4.06 -27.62 18.01
CA PRO A 343 3.16 -28.73 18.29
C PRO A 343 3.50 -30.05 17.59
N SER A 344 4.58 -30.13 16.83
CA SER A 344 4.91 -31.27 15.96
C SER A 344 6.22 -31.97 16.33
N GLY A 345 7.06 -31.37 17.16
CA GLY A 345 8.32 -31.98 17.62
C GLY A 345 9.35 -32.07 16.49
N LEU A 346 9.39 -31.04 15.64
CA LEU A 346 10.34 -31.00 14.52
C LEU A 346 11.76 -30.73 15.03
N VAL A 347 12.75 -31.35 14.38
CA VAL A 347 14.16 -31.26 14.81
C VAL A 347 15.00 -30.55 13.75
N GLY A 348 15.83 -29.60 14.20
CA GLY A 348 16.79 -28.90 13.37
C GLY A 348 16.16 -28.22 12.17
N GLU A 349 16.71 -28.48 10.98
CA GLU A 349 16.25 -27.88 9.71
C GLU A 349 14.91 -28.44 9.19
N GLN A 350 14.30 -29.41 9.88
CA GLN A 350 12.91 -29.79 9.58
C GLN A 350 11.92 -28.69 9.95
N ILE A 351 12.31 -27.82 10.90
CA ILE A 351 11.55 -26.63 11.26
C ILE A 351 11.69 -25.63 10.11
N PRO A 352 10.57 -25.09 9.57
CA PRO A 352 10.63 -24.09 8.52
C PRO A 352 11.53 -22.92 8.93
N LEU A 353 12.30 -22.38 7.97
CA LEU A 353 13.28 -21.33 8.24
C LEU A 353 12.62 -20.11 8.88
N GLU A 354 11.44 -19.75 8.37
CA GLU A 354 10.62 -18.65 8.84
C GLU A 354 10.20 -18.82 10.31
N ALA A 355 9.84 -20.04 10.72
CA ALA A 355 9.49 -20.34 12.11
C ALA A 355 10.72 -20.25 13.04
N ARG A 356 11.89 -20.70 12.59
CA ARG A 356 13.14 -20.60 13.37
C ARG A 356 13.56 -19.14 13.60
N ILE A 357 13.38 -18.27 12.61
CA ILE A 357 13.68 -16.84 12.72
C ILE A 357 12.70 -16.16 13.68
N VAL A 358 11.39 -16.39 13.52
CA VAL A 358 10.36 -15.84 14.40
C VAL A 358 10.56 -16.30 15.85
N CYS A 359 10.93 -17.56 16.08
CA CYS A 359 11.19 -18.10 17.42
C CYS A 359 12.28 -17.34 18.18
N VAL A 360 13.39 -17.00 17.49
CA VAL A 360 14.49 -16.24 18.10
C VAL A 360 14.06 -14.80 18.42
N ALA A 361 13.38 -14.14 17.48
CA ALA A 361 12.91 -12.77 17.66
C ALA A 361 11.84 -12.65 18.76
N ASP A 362 10.86 -13.57 18.79
CA ASP A 362 9.83 -13.63 19.83
C ASP A 362 10.45 -13.87 21.22
N ALA A 363 11.41 -14.80 21.32
CA ALA A 363 12.12 -15.04 22.57
C ALA A 363 12.90 -13.81 23.05
N PHE A 364 13.59 -13.11 22.14
CA PHE A 364 14.32 -11.90 22.48
C PHE A 364 13.39 -10.79 22.98
N SER A 365 12.34 -10.46 22.22
CA SER A 365 11.33 -9.46 22.60
C SER A 365 10.69 -9.82 23.95
N ALA A 366 10.34 -11.09 24.15
CA ALA A 366 9.82 -11.59 25.42
C ALA A 366 10.79 -11.41 26.60
N MET A 367 12.10 -11.41 26.35
CA MET A 367 13.12 -11.21 27.38
C MET A 367 13.37 -9.74 27.71
N THR A 368 13.28 -8.87 26.73
CA THR A 368 13.54 -7.42 26.82
C THR A 368 12.31 -6.59 27.16
N ALA A 369 11.11 -7.18 27.13
CA ALA A 369 9.87 -6.57 27.58
C ALA A 369 9.67 -6.68 29.11
N ASP A 370 8.98 -5.69 29.70
CA ASP A 370 8.53 -5.73 31.09
C ASP A 370 7.26 -6.60 31.23
N ARG A 371 7.27 -7.55 32.17
CA ARG A 371 6.12 -8.44 32.47
C ARG A 371 5.71 -8.32 33.94
N PRO A 372 4.44 -8.62 34.31
CA PRO A 372 3.95 -8.49 35.69
C PRO A 372 4.77 -9.22 36.76
N TYR A 373 5.46 -10.30 36.38
CA TYR A 373 6.25 -11.15 37.28
C TYR A 373 7.76 -11.04 37.07
N ARG A 374 8.21 -10.21 36.11
CA ARG A 374 9.61 -10.17 35.68
C ARG A 374 9.94 -8.82 35.04
N SER A 375 10.93 -8.12 35.61
CA SER A 375 11.53 -6.93 35.00
C SER A 375 12.28 -7.29 33.71
N ARG A 376 12.31 -6.35 32.75
CA ARG A 376 13.06 -6.50 31.50
C ARG A 376 14.52 -6.89 31.73
N MET A 377 15.04 -7.76 30.87
CA MET A 377 16.45 -8.14 30.85
C MET A 377 17.26 -7.07 30.08
N PRO A 378 18.48 -6.73 30.52
CA PRO A 378 19.40 -5.93 29.71
C PRO A 378 19.70 -6.62 28.37
N LEU A 379 19.87 -5.84 27.31
CA LEU A 379 20.10 -6.36 25.96
C LEU A 379 21.23 -7.39 25.91
N GLU A 380 22.39 -7.07 26.49
CA GLU A 380 23.53 -7.97 26.44
C GLU A 380 23.23 -9.30 27.14
N ALA A 381 22.52 -9.27 28.27
CA ALA A 381 22.10 -10.48 28.96
C ALA A 381 21.09 -11.31 28.15
N ALA A 382 20.21 -10.65 27.39
CA ALA A 382 19.29 -11.34 26.48
C ALA A 382 20.03 -11.98 25.29
N CYS A 383 21.05 -11.31 24.75
CA CYS A 383 21.93 -11.89 23.72
C CYS A 383 22.71 -13.10 24.26
N GLU A 384 23.31 -12.99 25.45
CA GLU A 384 23.99 -14.12 26.11
C GLU A 384 23.05 -15.30 26.37
N GLU A 385 21.77 -15.03 26.68
CA GLU A 385 20.74 -16.05 26.88
C GLU A 385 20.44 -16.82 25.57
N LEU A 386 20.32 -16.11 24.44
CA LEU A 386 20.14 -16.70 23.12
C LEU A 386 21.36 -17.55 22.74
N GLU A 387 22.57 -17.00 22.90
CA GLU A 387 23.83 -17.70 22.59
C GLU A 387 23.97 -18.99 23.42
N ARG A 388 23.57 -18.98 24.69
CA ARG A 388 23.62 -20.17 25.57
C ARG A 388 22.69 -21.29 25.12
N HIS A 389 21.55 -20.93 24.52
CA HIS A 389 20.55 -21.88 24.04
C HIS A 389 20.65 -22.16 22.54
N ALA A 390 21.69 -21.66 21.87
CA ALA A 390 22.00 -21.99 20.49
C ALA A 390 22.28 -23.50 20.35
N GLY A 391 21.65 -24.14 19.37
CA GLY A 391 21.76 -25.57 19.10
C GLY A 391 20.86 -26.46 19.96
N THR A 392 20.15 -25.88 20.93
CA THR A 392 19.11 -26.57 21.71
C THR A 392 17.74 -25.97 21.41
N GLN A 393 17.42 -24.83 22.03
CA GLN A 393 16.16 -24.14 21.75
C GLN A 393 16.18 -23.49 20.37
N PHE A 394 17.29 -22.85 20.02
CA PHE A 394 17.39 -21.99 18.84
C PHE A 394 18.36 -22.53 17.80
N ASP A 395 18.14 -22.18 16.54
CA ASP A 395 19.10 -22.44 15.47
C ASP A 395 20.39 -21.61 15.69
N PRO A 396 21.57 -22.25 15.77
CA PRO A 396 22.83 -21.53 15.97
C PRO A 396 23.14 -20.47 14.90
N GLN A 397 22.78 -20.71 13.64
CA GLN A 397 23.08 -19.79 12.55
C GLN A 397 22.22 -18.53 12.66
N ILE A 398 20.95 -18.69 13.02
CA ILE A 398 20.02 -17.57 13.20
C ILE A 398 20.40 -16.78 14.45
N VAL A 399 20.74 -17.43 15.57
CA VAL A 399 21.21 -16.72 16.78
C VAL A 399 22.42 -15.86 16.46
N SER A 400 23.41 -16.40 15.75
CA SER A 400 24.59 -15.62 15.35
C SER A 400 24.23 -14.41 14.49
N ALA A 401 23.35 -14.58 13.49
CA ALA A 401 22.90 -13.48 12.64
C ALA A 401 22.11 -12.42 13.41
N PHE A 402 21.21 -12.86 14.29
CA PHE A 402 20.34 -12.01 15.12
C PHE A 402 21.13 -11.18 16.12
N VAL A 403 22.01 -11.82 16.89
CA VAL A 403 22.80 -11.15 17.94
C VAL A 403 23.74 -10.10 17.34
N ASP A 404 24.37 -10.41 16.21
CA ASP A 404 25.19 -9.44 15.50
C ASP A 404 24.40 -8.21 15.03
N GLU A 405 23.12 -8.38 14.71
CA GLU A 405 22.26 -7.29 14.24
C GLU A 405 21.78 -6.41 15.39
N VAL A 406 21.33 -7.05 16.47
CA VAL A 406 20.92 -6.37 17.70
C VAL A 406 22.09 -5.62 18.36
N ARG A 407 23.32 -6.15 18.31
CA ARG A 407 24.50 -5.43 18.83
C ARG A 407 24.89 -4.23 17.97
N LYS A 408 24.54 -4.20 16.68
CA LYS A 408 24.77 -3.04 15.78
C LYS A 408 23.70 -1.96 15.93
N ARG A 409 22.45 -2.35 16.19
CA ARG A 409 21.33 -1.47 16.53
C ARG A 409 21.00 -1.66 18.02
N PRO A 410 21.70 -1.00 18.97
CA PRO A 410 21.17 -0.92 20.32
C PRO A 410 19.75 -0.31 20.20
N PRO A 411 18.73 -0.90 20.81
CA PRO A 411 17.38 -0.36 20.79
C PRO A 411 17.50 1.02 21.41
N GLU A 412 17.18 2.04 20.61
CA GLU A 412 16.99 3.37 21.15
C GLU A 412 15.92 3.24 22.24
N THR A 413 16.34 3.39 23.50
CA THR A 413 15.41 3.60 24.60
C THR A 413 14.86 5.00 24.44
N ASP A 414 13.93 5.17 23.52
CA ASP A 414 13.15 6.38 23.43
C ASP A 414 11.69 6.05 23.15
N ASP A 415 10.83 6.97 23.54
CA ASP A 415 9.37 6.92 23.63
C ASP A 415 8.70 6.81 22.22
N SER A 416 9.20 5.95 21.32
CA SER A 416 9.02 5.98 19.86
C SER A 416 7.71 5.39 19.34
N LEU A 417 6.77 5.03 20.20
CA LEU A 417 5.42 4.66 19.75
C LEU A 417 4.71 5.86 19.09
N ALA A 418 5.15 7.09 19.38
CA ALA A 418 4.71 8.30 18.67
C ALA A 418 5.42 8.53 17.32
N ASP A 419 6.63 8.00 17.14
CA ASP A 419 7.43 8.17 15.92
C ASP A 419 7.19 7.04 14.91
N ALA A 420 6.88 5.82 15.37
CA ALA A 420 6.42 4.72 14.51
C ALA A 420 5.00 4.96 13.95
N LEU A 421 4.20 5.79 14.63
CA LEU A 421 2.92 6.30 14.11
C LEU A 421 3.09 7.50 13.14
N ASN A 422 4.30 8.04 13.01
CA ASN A 422 4.67 9.13 12.10
C ASN A 422 5.36 8.63 10.81
N ASP A 423 5.22 7.34 10.50
CA ASP A 423 5.77 6.81 9.25
C ASP A 423 5.13 7.54 8.05
N ALA A 424 5.97 8.20 7.25
CA ALA A 424 5.52 9.08 6.17
C ALA A 424 4.66 8.33 5.13
N GLU A 425 4.84 7.01 4.99
CA GLU A 425 4.02 6.16 4.12
C GLU A 425 2.59 5.91 4.66
N LEU A 426 2.38 5.98 5.98
CA LEU A 426 1.05 5.86 6.61
C LEU A 426 0.26 7.18 6.61
N GLN A 427 0.93 8.33 6.42
CA GLN A 427 0.29 9.64 6.32
C GLN A 427 -0.43 9.86 4.99
N ILE A 428 0.07 9.27 3.89
CA ILE A 428 -0.43 9.49 2.51
C ILE A 428 -1.92 9.12 2.37
N HIS A 429 -2.47 8.25 3.22
CA HIS A 429 -3.87 7.83 3.17
C HIS A 429 -4.78 8.40 4.27
N ARG A 430 -4.26 9.27 5.15
CA ARG A 430 -5.13 10.09 6.02
C ARG A 430 -5.56 11.39 5.36
N GLU A 431 -4.83 11.84 4.35
CA GLU A 431 -4.97 13.17 3.73
C GLU A 431 -5.98 13.17 2.58
N ALA A 432 -6.15 12.05 1.87
CA ALA A 432 -7.32 11.83 1.02
C ALA A 432 -8.52 11.49 1.91
N GLY A 433 -9.54 12.34 1.95
CA GLY A 433 -10.79 12.15 2.71
C GLY A 433 -11.64 10.92 2.35
N GLU A 434 -11.06 9.88 1.77
CA GLU A 434 -11.66 8.57 1.61
C GLU A 434 -11.42 7.74 2.88
N PRO A 435 -12.49 7.24 3.54
CA PRO A 435 -12.30 6.36 4.67
C PRO A 435 -11.60 5.09 4.19
N VAL A 436 -10.40 4.84 4.73
CA VAL A 436 -9.80 3.50 4.74
C VAL A 436 -10.92 2.55 5.16
N LEU A 437 -11.29 1.61 4.27
CA LEU A 437 -12.23 0.53 4.54
C LEU A 437 -11.76 -0.19 5.81
N GLY A 438 -12.33 0.18 6.97
CA GLY A 438 -11.90 -0.31 8.28
C GLY A 438 -11.86 0.75 9.39
N ALA A 439 -11.64 2.04 9.09
CA ALA A 439 -11.57 3.08 10.12
C ALA A 439 -12.89 3.26 10.92
N GLY A 440 -14.02 2.88 10.31
CA GLY A 440 -15.35 2.88 10.95
C GLY A 440 -15.70 1.61 11.74
N ALA A 441 -14.90 0.54 11.61
CA ALA A 441 -15.20 -0.75 12.23
C ALA A 441 -14.12 -1.10 13.27
N VAL A 442 -14.36 -0.66 14.50
CA VAL A 442 -13.68 -1.09 15.74
C VAL A 442 -12.34 -0.37 16.03
N ALA A 443 -12.37 0.96 16.17
CA ALA A 443 -11.34 1.66 16.93
C ALA A 443 -11.46 1.28 18.43
N LEU A 444 -10.69 0.27 18.86
CA LEU A 444 -10.66 -0.20 20.26
C LEU A 444 -10.01 0.82 21.20
N SER A 445 -9.22 1.76 20.68
CA SER A 445 -8.51 2.77 21.46
C SER A 445 -8.75 4.20 20.99
N CYS A 446 -8.58 5.15 21.90
CA CYS A 446 -8.58 6.58 21.62
C CYS A 446 -7.23 6.98 20.98
N PRO A 447 -7.21 7.66 19.81
CA PRO A 447 -5.96 8.06 19.15
C PRO A 447 -5.07 8.98 19.99
N VAL A 448 -5.68 9.83 20.83
CA VAL A 448 -4.94 10.81 21.64
C VAL A 448 -4.32 10.16 22.88
N THR A 449 -5.08 9.34 23.60
CA THR A 449 -4.63 8.81 24.90
C THR A 449 -4.13 7.37 24.85
N LEU A 450 -4.37 6.66 23.73
CA LEU A 450 -4.14 5.23 23.54
C LEU A 450 -4.87 4.33 24.56
N LEU A 451 -5.74 4.89 25.39
CA LEU A 451 -6.66 4.12 26.25
C LEU A 451 -7.76 3.47 25.42
N TYR A 452 -8.43 2.46 25.97
CA TYR A 452 -9.59 1.87 25.30
C TYR A 452 -10.66 2.94 25.01
N SER A 453 -11.36 2.81 23.89
CA SER A 453 -12.30 3.82 23.42
C SER A 453 -13.54 3.91 24.30
N HIS A 454 -14.29 5.00 24.13
CA HIS A 454 -15.58 5.19 24.81
C HIS A 454 -16.52 4.03 24.55
N ARG A 455 -16.59 3.57 23.30
CA ARG A 455 -17.38 2.40 22.91
C ARG A 455 -16.95 1.15 23.67
N TYR A 456 -15.64 0.90 23.77
CA TYR A 456 -15.12 -0.26 24.50
C TYR A 456 -15.47 -0.20 26.00
N LEU A 457 -15.41 0.98 26.64
CA LEU A 457 -15.84 1.15 28.04
C LEU A 457 -17.28 0.66 28.25
N HIS A 458 -18.19 1.05 27.36
CA HIS A 458 -19.59 0.66 27.42
C HIS A 458 -19.79 -0.84 27.19
N GLU A 459 -19.12 -1.42 26.20
CA GLU A 459 -19.16 -2.86 25.92
C GLU A 459 -18.58 -3.69 27.09
N ALA A 460 -17.44 -3.27 27.64
CA ALA A 460 -16.78 -3.93 28.77
C ALA A 460 -17.62 -3.83 30.06
N ALA A 461 -18.23 -2.68 30.34
CA ALA A 461 -19.11 -2.51 31.49
C ALA A 461 -20.39 -3.35 31.36
N ALA A 462 -20.96 -3.48 30.16
CA ALA A 462 -22.10 -4.36 29.91
C ALA A 462 -21.74 -5.83 30.15
N ALA A 463 -20.60 -6.29 29.63
CA ALA A 463 -20.11 -7.64 29.88
C ALA A 463 -19.84 -7.90 31.37
N GLU A 464 -19.29 -6.91 32.08
CA GLU A 464 -19.03 -7.01 33.51
C GLU A 464 -20.31 -7.05 34.34
N ALA A 465 -21.36 -6.31 33.96
CA ALA A 465 -22.66 -6.38 34.63
C ALA A 465 -23.29 -7.79 34.58
N GLU A 466 -23.19 -8.46 33.42
CA GLU A 466 -23.63 -9.85 33.29
C GLU A 466 -22.77 -10.80 34.14
N ARG A 467 -21.44 -10.62 34.16
CA ARG A 467 -20.54 -11.40 35.03
C ARG A 467 -20.86 -11.20 36.52
N SER A 468 -21.04 -9.96 36.95
CA SER A 468 -21.39 -9.60 38.33
C SER A 468 -22.73 -10.18 38.75
N ARG A 469 -23.71 -10.24 37.84
CA ARG A 469 -25.01 -10.87 38.08
C ARG A 469 -24.89 -12.38 38.34
N LEU A 470 -24.02 -13.06 37.59
CA LEU A 470 -23.79 -14.50 37.73
C LEU A 470 -22.94 -14.86 38.94
N GLN A 471 -21.99 -14.00 39.30
CA GLN A 471 -21.00 -14.29 40.36
C GLN A 471 -21.33 -13.63 41.71
N GLU A 472 -22.39 -12.82 41.77
CA GLU A 472 -22.77 -11.99 42.92
C GLU A 472 -21.63 -11.10 43.44
N ARG A 473 -20.72 -10.70 42.53
CA ARG A 473 -19.57 -9.84 42.84
C ARG A 473 -19.69 -8.53 42.10
N PRO A 474 -19.81 -7.38 42.79
CA PRO A 474 -19.91 -6.09 42.12
C PRO A 474 -18.58 -5.69 41.47
N PHE A 475 -18.68 -4.99 40.34
CA PHE A 475 -17.57 -4.24 39.75
C PHE A 475 -17.68 -2.75 40.11
N THR A 476 -16.58 -2.02 39.93
CA THR A 476 -16.50 -0.59 40.23
C THR A 476 -16.04 0.19 39.00
N ILE A 477 -16.65 1.35 38.76
CA ILE A 477 -16.20 2.31 37.75
C ILE A 477 -15.71 3.58 38.45
N VAL A 478 -14.52 4.03 38.08
CA VAL A 478 -14.00 5.35 38.42
C VAL A 478 -14.04 6.21 37.17
N LEU A 479 -14.67 7.39 37.23
CA LEU A 479 -14.54 8.41 36.18
C LEU A 479 -13.72 9.58 36.72
N ALA A 480 -12.75 10.05 35.96
CA ALA A 480 -11.89 11.16 36.33
C ALA A 480 -11.85 12.20 35.22
N HIS A 481 -12.24 13.43 35.52
CA HIS A 481 -12.22 14.58 34.62
C HIS A 481 -10.99 15.45 34.91
N MET A 482 -10.21 15.73 33.88
CA MET A 482 -8.96 16.49 33.99
C MET A 482 -9.25 17.99 33.78
N ASP A 483 -9.48 18.73 34.86
CA ASP A 483 -9.80 20.16 34.80
C ASP A 483 -8.58 20.99 34.32
N GLU A 484 -7.36 20.59 34.70
CA GLU A 484 -6.12 21.29 34.33
C GLU A 484 -5.89 21.36 32.81
N VAL A 485 -6.38 20.37 32.05
CA VAL A 485 -6.17 20.32 30.59
C VAL A 485 -6.86 21.49 29.89
N GLU A 486 -8.01 21.97 30.39
CA GLU A 486 -8.66 23.17 29.82
C GLU A 486 -7.80 24.43 30.03
N HIS A 487 -7.13 24.53 31.17
CA HIS A 487 -6.23 25.63 31.45
C HIS A 487 -5.00 25.60 30.54
N VAL A 488 -4.35 24.44 30.43
CA VAL A 488 -3.20 24.24 29.52
C VAL A 488 -3.58 24.52 28.07
N ASN A 489 -4.76 24.07 27.62
CA ASN A 489 -5.27 24.38 26.28
C ASN A 489 -5.40 25.90 26.04
N GLY A 490 -5.85 26.64 27.05
CA GLY A 490 -6.04 28.09 26.97
C GLY A 490 -4.75 28.91 27.00
N VAL A 491 -3.68 28.38 27.61
CA VAL A 491 -2.39 29.09 27.79
C VAL A 491 -1.36 28.66 26.74
N ASP A 492 -1.18 27.35 26.57
CA ASP A 492 -0.10 26.73 25.79
C ASP A 492 -0.59 26.05 24.50
N GLY A 493 -1.91 26.04 24.28
CA GLY A 493 -2.55 25.48 23.09
C GLY A 493 -2.89 23.99 23.19
N TYR A 494 -3.67 23.51 22.23
CA TYR A 494 -4.23 22.16 22.23
C TYR A 494 -3.17 21.04 22.22
N ALA A 495 -2.04 21.25 21.55
CA ALA A 495 -0.96 20.26 21.52
C ALA A 495 -0.35 20.02 22.92
N ALA A 496 -0.21 21.08 23.71
CA ALA A 496 0.27 21.01 25.09
C ALA A 496 -0.77 20.33 26.00
N GLY A 497 -2.06 20.64 25.84
CA GLY A 497 -3.11 19.97 26.60
C GLY A 497 -3.28 18.50 26.23
N ASP A 498 -3.10 18.12 24.96
CA ASP A 498 -3.07 16.71 24.54
C ASP A 498 -1.89 15.96 25.15
N ALA A 499 -0.71 16.60 25.26
CA ALA A 499 0.44 16.02 25.95
C ALA A 499 0.17 15.84 27.45
N HIS A 500 -0.46 16.82 28.09
CA HIS A 500 -0.86 16.76 29.51
C HIS A 500 -1.88 15.63 29.75
N LEU A 501 -2.87 15.55 28.87
CA LEU A 501 -3.90 14.51 28.91
C LEU A 501 -3.30 13.10 28.71
N ARG A 502 -2.30 12.95 27.83
CA ARG A 502 -1.54 11.70 27.66
C ARG A 502 -0.79 11.32 28.93
N SER A 503 -0.18 12.28 29.62
CA SER A 503 0.47 12.04 30.92
C SER A 503 -0.52 11.48 31.95
N CYS A 504 -1.72 12.05 32.02
CA CYS A 504 -2.77 11.56 32.91
C CYS A 504 -3.30 10.18 32.56
N ALA A 505 -3.45 9.90 31.27
CA ALA A 505 -3.78 8.55 30.79
C ALA A 505 -2.71 7.52 31.19
N ARG A 506 -1.41 7.86 31.10
CA ARG A 506 -0.31 7.00 31.55
C ARG A 506 -0.40 6.72 33.05
N SER A 507 -0.64 7.75 33.88
CA SER A 507 -0.79 7.59 35.33
C SER A 507 -1.99 6.72 35.70
N LEU A 508 -3.13 6.93 35.04
CA LEU A 508 -4.33 6.13 35.27
C LEU A 508 -4.14 4.68 34.82
N THR A 509 -3.39 4.45 33.73
CA THR A 509 -3.03 3.09 33.27
C THR A 509 -2.18 2.36 34.29
N LYS A 510 -1.17 3.02 34.89
CA LYS A 510 -0.34 2.43 35.95
C LYS A 510 -1.18 1.99 37.15
N LEU A 511 -2.15 2.83 37.56
CA LEU A 511 -3.11 2.47 38.60
C LEU A 511 -3.98 1.29 38.18
N GLY A 512 -4.46 1.29 36.93
CA GLY A 512 -5.23 0.20 36.35
C GLY A 512 -4.51 -1.15 36.44
N VAL A 513 -3.23 -1.19 36.02
CA VAL A 513 -2.39 -2.39 36.10
C VAL A 513 -2.28 -2.91 37.54
N ARG A 514 -2.07 -2.02 38.51
CA ARG A 514 -1.98 -2.39 39.94
C ARG A 514 -3.28 -3.00 40.46
N LEU A 515 -4.42 -2.48 40.00
CA LEU A 515 -5.75 -2.89 40.43
C LEU A 515 -6.36 -4.03 39.61
N GLY A 516 -5.69 -4.49 38.54
CA GLY A 516 -6.30 -5.40 37.56
C GLY A 516 -7.50 -4.78 36.84
N ALA A 517 -7.48 -3.46 36.67
CA ALA A 517 -8.56 -2.66 36.10
C ALA A 517 -8.21 -2.17 34.69
N THR A 518 -9.26 -1.94 33.90
CA THR A 518 -9.14 -1.50 32.51
C THR A 518 -9.28 0.02 32.42
N ALA A 519 -8.26 0.71 31.89
CA ALA A 519 -8.29 2.15 31.68
C ALA A 519 -8.89 2.51 30.30
N CYS A 520 -9.90 3.36 30.28
CA CYS A 520 -10.63 3.77 29.08
C CYS A 520 -10.71 5.28 28.95
N ARG A 521 -10.92 5.76 27.73
CA ARG A 521 -11.32 7.13 27.43
C ARG A 521 -12.84 7.19 27.40
N GLU A 522 -13.43 7.94 28.31
CA GLU A 522 -14.88 8.15 28.32
C GLU A 522 -15.28 9.24 27.32
N GLY A 523 -14.43 10.23 27.09
CA GLY A 523 -14.65 11.28 26.08
C GLY A 523 -14.36 12.66 26.62
N GLY A 524 -14.30 13.67 25.74
CA GLY A 524 -13.96 15.05 26.15
C GLY A 524 -12.60 15.10 26.82
N LEU A 525 -12.57 15.42 28.12
CA LEU A 525 -11.40 15.39 29.03
C LEU A 525 -11.48 14.31 30.11
N THR A 526 -12.48 13.41 30.02
CA THR A 526 -12.79 12.40 31.02
C THR A 526 -12.12 11.05 30.71
N LEU A 527 -11.45 10.49 31.70
CA LEU A 527 -10.84 9.16 31.70
C LEU A 527 -11.65 8.23 32.62
N ALA A 528 -11.55 6.93 32.42
CA ALA A 528 -12.27 5.93 33.19
C ALA A 528 -11.38 4.75 33.61
N LEU A 529 -11.68 4.16 34.76
CA LEU A 529 -11.19 2.83 35.15
C LEU A 529 -12.39 1.91 35.42
N LEU A 530 -12.41 0.76 34.75
CA LEU A 530 -13.34 -0.34 35.02
C LEU A 530 -12.61 -1.41 35.83
N ILE A 531 -13.00 -1.59 37.08
CA ILE A 531 -12.39 -2.54 38.04
C ILE A 531 -13.32 -3.76 38.15
N PRO A 532 -12.96 -4.91 37.55
CA PRO A 532 -13.82 -6.10 37.54
C PRO A 532 -13.91 -6.75 38.92
N GLY A 533 -15.04 -7.43 39.18
CA GLY A 533 -15.37 -8.23 40.38
C GLY A 533 -14.49 -7.99 41.61
N SER A 534 -14.62 -6.81 42.22
CA SER A 534 -13.62 -6.25 43.13
C SER A 534 -13.30 -7.22 44.28
N ARG A 535 -12.00 -7.52 44.50
CA ARG A 535 -11.48 -7.73 45.86
C ARG A 535 -12.05 -6.60 46.73
N GLU A 536 -12.41 -6.83 47.98
CA GLU A 536 -12.95 -5.77 48.88
C GLU A 536 -11.97 -4.58 49.00
N VAL A 537 -11.97 -3.68 48.02
CA VAL A 537 -11.23 -2.42 48.05
C VAL A 537 -12.24 -1.41 48.56
N GLN A 538 -11.99 -0.92 49.78
CA GLN A 538 -12.86 0.08 50.39
C GLN A 538 -12.85 1.34 49.52
N PRO A 539 -14.01 1.98 49.26
CA PRO A 539 -14.11 3.17 48.40
C PRO A 539 -13.13 4.28 48.79
N ASP A 540 -12.86 4.46 50.09
CA ASP A 540 -11.93 5.47 50.62
C ASP A 540 -10.47 5.20 50.21
N VAL A 541 -10.07 3.92 50.17
CA VAL A 541 -8.72 3.51 49.74
C VAL A 541 -8.58 3.74 48.24
N LEU A 542 -9.57 3.35 47.45
CA LEU A 542 -9.56 3.58 46.01
C LEU A 542 -9.55 5.07 45.66
N ALA A 543 -10.27 5.90 46.41
CA ALA A 543 -10.25 7.35 46.26
C ALA A 543 -8.85 7.92 46.54
N SER A 544 -8.19 7.50 47.62
CA SER A 544 -6.82 7.92 47.95
C SER A 544 -5.82 7.50 46.86
N GLU A 545 -5.91 6.27 46.36
CA GLU A 545 -5.03 5.76 45.31
C GLU A 545 -5.24 6.46 43.96
N THR A 546 -6.51 6.74 43.62
CA THR A 546 -6.88 7.49 42.41
C THR A 546 -6.34 8.92 42.49
N GLN A 547 -6.53 9.58 43.63
CA GLN A 547 -6.00 10.90 43.87
C GLN A 547 -4.47 10.91 43.75
N GLU A 548 -3.77 10.00 44.43
CA GLU A 548 -2.31 9.92 44.37
C GLU A 548 -1.78 9.70 42.95
N ALA A 549 -2.39 8.80 42.18
CA ALA A 549 -2.01 8.55 40.80
C ALA A 549 -2.18 9.80 39.91
N LEU A 550 -3.22 10.59 40.15
CA LEU A 550 -3.54 11.77 39.35
C LEU A 550 -2.93 13.07 39.92
N ARG A 551 -2.18 13.05 41.03
CA ARG A 551 -1.54 14.27 41.59
C ARG A 551 -0.67 15.01 40.58
N ALA A 552 0.10 14.26 39.80
CA ALA A 552 0.98 14.83 38.78
C ALA A 552 0.23 15.50 37.61
N CYS A 553 -1.09 15.34 37.54
CA CYS A 553 -1.95 15.96 36.52
C CYS A 553 -2.44 17.36 36.89
N GLY A 554 -2.10 17.88 38.07
CA GLY A 554 -2.64 19.16 38.54
C GLY A 554 -4.06 19.02 39.09
N SER A 555 -5.00 19.84 38.61
CA SER A 555 -6.40 19.80 39.05
C SER A 555 -7.22 18.70 38.34
N ALA A 556 -7.86 17.82 39.13
CA ALA A 556 -8.79 16.83 38.61
C ALA A 556 -9.96 16.56 39.57
N ARG A 557 -11.08 16.16 38.99
CA ARG A 557 -12.27 15.66 39.70
C ARG A 557 -12.49 14.20 39.38
N PHE A 558 -12.91 13.40 40.35
CA PHE A 558 -13.28 12.02 40.09
C PHE A 558 -14.51 11.56 40.88
N ALA A 559 -15.18 10.56 40.35
CA ALA A 559 -16.33 9.88 40.94
C ALA A 559 -16.12 8.37 40.89
N ILE A 560 -16.54 7.69 41.95
CA ILE A 560 -16.44 6.24 42.10
C ILE A 560 -17.85 5.69 42.28
N GLU A 561 -18.26 4.78 41.40
CA GLU A 561 -19.55 4.11 41.49
C GLU A 561 -19.40 2.61 41.40
N GLN A 562 -20.14 1.91 42.26
CA GLN A 562 -20.17 0.46 42.29
C GLN A 562 -21.47 -0.06 41.66
N TRP A 563 -21.37 -1.18 40.96
CA TRP A 563 -22.52 -1.90 40.44
C TRP A 563 -23.43 -2.40 41.56
N ARG A 564 -24.75 -2.30 41.37
CA ARG A 564 -25.77 -2.82 42.29
C ARG A 564 -26.59 -3.91 41.59
N PRO A 565 -27.14 -4.88 42.33
CA PRO A 565 -27.98 -5.92 41.74
C PRO A 565 -29.11 -5.35 40.88
N GLY A 566 -29.12 -5.70 39.59
CA GLY A 566 -30.11 -5.24 38.62
C GLY A 566 -29.67 -4.09 37.72
N ASP A 567 -28.50 -3.50 37.95
CA ASP A 567 -27.94 -2.47 37.06
C ASP A 567 -27.41 -3.06 35.74
N SER A 568 -27.60 -2.34 34.64
CA SER A 568 -26.80 -2.52 33.42
C SER A 568 -25.44 -1.81 33.57
N GLY A 569 -24.45 -2.19 32.76
CA GLY A 569 -23.17 -1.48 32.70
C GLY A 569 -23.31 0.03 32.48
N ASP A 570 -24.19 0.40 31.54
CA ASP A 570 -24.51 1.80 31.23
C ASP A 570 -25.13 2.56 32.40
N ALA A 571 -25.93 1.89 33.23
CA ALA A 571 -26.52 2.52 34.42
C ALA A 571 -25.45 2.91 35.44
N VAL A 572 -24.40 2.10 35.60
CA VAL A 572 -23.26 2.41 36.47
C VAL A 572 -22.45 3.59 35.92
N ILE A 573 -22.16 3.60 34.61
CA ILE A 573 -21.48 4.71 33.94
C ILE A 573 -22.28 6.01 34.08
N ALA A 574 -23.60 5.95 33.86
CA ALA A 574 -24.48 7.12 33.96
C ALA A 574 -24.52 7.70 35.38
N ARG A 575 -24.54 6.85 36.42
CA ARG A 575 -24.40 7.31 37.80
C ARG A 575 -23.04 7.94 38.05
N ALA A 576 -21.97 7.35 37.55
CA ALA A 576 -20.63 7.90 37.74
C ALA A 576 -20.51 9.29 37.09
N ARG A 577 -21.10 9.49 35.91
CA ARG A 577 -21.19 10.80 35.26
C ARG A 577 -22.00 11.79 36.10
N ALA A 578 -23.15 11.37 36.63
CA ALA A 578 -23.98 12.23 37.47
C ALA A 578 -23.27 12.64 38.77
N SER A 579 -22.56 11.71 39.40
CA SER A 579 -21.75 11.96 40.60
C SER A 579 -20.57 12.89 40.31
N LEU A 580 -19.94 12.75 39.13
CA LEU A 580 -18.85 13.62 38.66
C LEU A 580 -19.30 15.07 38.37
N ALA A 581 -20.54 15.24 37.88
CA ALA A 581 -21.13 16.54 37.60
C ALA A 581 -21.76 17.21 38.82
N GLY A 582 -22.14 16.44 39.85
CA GLY A 582 -22.78 16.92 41.07
C GLY A 582 -21.81 17.20 42.22
N SER A 583 -22.36 17.40 43.43
CA SER A 583 -21.59 17.63 44.68
C SER A 583 -20.90 16.38 45.24
N GLY A 584 -20.96 15.25 44.53
CA GLY A 584 -20.39 13.97 44.93
C GLY A 584 -18.99 13.70 44.36
N ALA A 585 -18.47 14.59 43.51
CA ALA A 585 -17.13 14.48 42.96
C ALA A 585 -16.08 14.82 44.01
N ALA A 586 -15.11 13.94 44.21
CA ALA A 586 -13.90 14.28 44.93
C ALA A 586 -13.04 15.16 44.00
N SER A 587 -12.72 16.38 44.43
CA SER A 587 -11.81 17.29 43.74
C SER A 587 -10.50 17.41 44.49
N PHE A 588 -9.40 17.57 43.76
CA PHE A 588 -8.13 17.95 44.35
C PHE A 588 -7.35 18.84 43.39
N THR A 589 -6.50 19.69 43.97
CA THR A 589 -5.52 20.51 43.26
C THR A 589 -4.14 20.01 43.67
N GLY A 590 -3.36 19.54 42.69
CA GLY A 590 -2.00 18.98 42.87
C GLY A 590 -0.96 19.97 43.35
#